data_AF-S3MX06-F1
#
_entry.id   AF-S3MX06-F1
#
_cell.length_a   1.000
_cell.length_b   1.000
_cell.length_c   1.000
_cell.angle_alpha   90.00
_cell.angle_beta   90.00
_cell.angle_gamma   90.00
#
_symmetry.space_group_name_H-M   'P 1'
#
loop_
_entity.id
_entity.type
_entity.pdbx_description
1 polymer ?
#
loop_
_entity_poly.entity_id
_entity_poly.type
_entity_poly.pdbx_seq_one_letter_code
_entity_poly.pdbx_strand_id
1 'polypeptide(L)'
;MKIKYFINHLVGSFIGLCALTGIVKIIFMYGVQPYEGSFITLGVLMMIVGLLLIGYANASGAAVNKTKQTFYLHITLVTFLLITDLTFGSTNLLSAFIRNFGYWAVLQFGVYIFMQINTQRTQLISN
;
A
#
# COMPACT_ATOMS: atom_id res chain seq x y z
N MET A 1 -0.57 -7.09 20.76
CA MET A 1 0.25 -6.59 19.64
C MET A 1 1.40 -5.78 20.24
N LYS A 2 2.65 -5.93 19.79
CA LYS A 2 3.74 -5.09 20.31
C LYS A 2 3.55 -3.67 19.79
N ILE A 3 3.22 -2.71 20.65
CA ILE A 3 2.92 -1.31 20.28
C ILE A 3 4.06 -0.68 19.46
N LYS A 4 5.31 -0.92 19.86
CA LYS A 4 6.51 -0.44 19.15
C LYS A 4 6.57 -0.93 17.69
N TYR A 5 6.16 -2.17 17.43
CA TYR A 5 6.11 -2.73 16.08
C TYR A 5 5.04 -2.01 15.25
N PHE A 6 3.84 -1.84 15.82
CA PHE A 6 2.71 -1.18 15.15
C PHE A 6 3.04 0.25 14.75
N ILE A 7 3.57 1.05 15.68
CA ILE A 7 3.90 2.46 15.43
C ILE A 7 4.97 2.58 14.34
N ASN A 8 6.06 1.82 14.43
CA ASN A 8 7.14 1.91 13.45
C ASN A 8 6.68 1.56 12.03
N HIS A 9 5.88 0.52 11.88
CA HIS A 9 5.40 0.10 10.56
C HIS A 9 4.27 0.99 10.04
N LEU A 10 3.44 1.55 10.93
CA LEU A 10 2.41 2.52 10.57
C LEU A 10 3.07 3.81 10.05
N VAL A 11 4.01 4.38 10.80
CA VAL A 11 4.74 5.60 10.41
C VAL A 11 5.56 5.35 9.15
N GLY A 12 6.29 4.23 9.07
CA GLY A 12 7.06 3.87 7.88
C GLY A 12 6.19 3.71 6.63
N SER A 13 5.04 3.04 6.76
CA SER A 13 4.08 2.88 5.66
C SER A 13 3.46 4.20 5.25
N PHE A 14 3.12 5.06 6.21
CA PHE A 14 2.56 6.38 5.93
C PHE A 14 3.56 7.28 5.19
N ILE A 15 4.81 7.35 5.65
CA ILE A 15 5.87 8.09 4.96
C ILE A 15 6.09 7.52 3.55
N GLY A 16 6.13 6.18 3.41
CA GLY A 16 6.24 5.51 2.11
C GLY A 16 5.09 5.85 1.16
N LEU A 17 3.86 5.90 1.65
CA LEU A 17 2.67 6.32 0.89
C LEU A 17 2.72 7.79 0.47
N CYS A 18 3.19 8.69 1.35
CA CYS A 18 3.37 10.10 1.02
C CYS A 18 4.41 10.26 -0.10
N ALA A 19 5.56 9.59 0.01
CA ALA A 19 6.60 9.60 -1.01
C ALA A 19 6.10 9.03 -2.34
N LEU A 20 5.40 7.88 -2.30
CA LEU A 20 4.82 7.23 -3.48
C LEU A 20 3.80 8.12 -4.18
N THR A 21 2.89 8.72 -3.42
CA THR A 21 1.89 9.66 -3.95
C THR A 21 2.57 10.89 -4.56
N GLY A 22 3.63 11.40 -3.94
CA GLY A 22 4.44 12.48 -4.50
C GLY A 22 5.05 12.13 -5.85
N ILE A 23 5.67 10.95 -5.98
CA ILE A 23 6.24 10.45 -7.23
C ILE A 23 5.16 10.33 -8.32
N VAL A 24 4.02 9.70 -8.00
CA VAL A 24 2.92 9.52 -8.95
C VAL A 24 2.35 10.87 -9.40
N LYS A 25 2.24 11.85 -8.49
CA LYS A 25 1.81 13.21 -8.83
C LYS A 25 2.79 13.92 -9.77
N ILE A 26 4.10 13.73 -9.56
CA ILE A 26 5.13 14.24 -10.45
C ILE A 26 4.98 13.62 -11.85
N ILE A 27 4.80 12.29 -11.94
CA ILE A 27 4.57 11.59 -13.21
C ILE A 27 3.38 12.19 -13.96
N PHE A 28 2.26 12.43 -13.27
CA PHE A 28 1.08 13.03 -13.90
C PHE A 28 1.30 14.49 -14.31
N MET A 29 2.08 15.27 -13.56
CA MET A 29 2.41 16.66 -13.90
C MET A 29 3.23 16.79 -15.19
N TYR A 30 4.09 15.81 -15.48
CA TYR A 30 4.89 15.76 -16.71
C TYR A 30 4.18 15.04 -17.86
N GLY A 31 2.95 14.57 -17.67
CA GLY A 31 2.14 13.98 -18.72
C GLY A 31 1.67 15.04 -19.72
N VAL A 32 2.40 15.20 -20.82
CA VAL A 32 2.04 16.12 -21.92
C VAL A 32 1.40 15.34 -23.06
N GLN A 33 0.40 15.93 -23.71
CA GLN A 33 -0.16 15.42 -24.98
C GLN A 33 0.96 15.22 -26.03
N PRO A 34 0.95 14.13 -26.81
CA PRO A 34 -0.07 13.07 -26.91
C PRO A 34 0.12 11.89 -25.93
N TYR A 35 1.14 11.93 -25.06
CA TYR A 35 1.54 10.78 -24.24
C TYR A 35 0.79 10.66 -22.91
N GLU A 36 -0.24 11.47 -22.68
CA GLU A 36 -1.01 11.52 -21.44
C GLU A 36 -1.47 10.13 -20.96
N GLY A 37 -1.98 9.30 -21.88
CA GLY A 37 -2.38 7.92 -21.56
C GLY A 37 -1.24 7.06 -21.00
N SER A 38 -0.04 7.17 -21.58
CA SER A 38 1.13 6.41 -21.13
C SER A 38 1.59 6.83 -19.72
N PHE A 39 1.55 8.13 -19.41
CA PHE A 39 1.89 8.64 -18.08
C PHE A 39 0.85 8.23 -17.02
N ILE A 40 -0.44 8.21 -17.39
CA ILE A 40 -1.50 7.68 -16.52
C ILE A 40 -1.23 6.21 -16.19
N THR A 41 -0.99 5.37 -17.21
CA THR A 41 -0.69 3.95 -17.01
C THR A 41 0.55 3.77 -16.13
N LEU A 42 1.63 4.52 -16.39
CA LEU A 42 2.85 4.46 -15.59
C LEU A 42 2.59 4.81 -14.12
N GLY A 43 1.88 5.91 -13.85
CA GLY A 43 1.59 6.32 -12.48
C GLY A 43 0.71 5.30 -11.73
N VAL A 44 -0.26 4.68 -12.40
CA VAL A 44 -1.08 3.61 -11.82
C VAL A 44 -0.22 2.38 -11.50
N LEU A 45 0.63 1.95 -12.42
CA LEU A 45 1.55 0.81 -12.19
C LEU A 45 2.51 1.08 -11.03
N MET A 46 3.09 2.28 -10.97
CA MET A 46 3.97 2.69 -9.88
C MET A 46 3.23 2.66 -8.53
N MET A 47 1.99 3.15 -8.48
CA MET A 47 1.16 3.09 -7.28
C MET A 47 0.91 1.64 -6.84
N ILE A 48 0.53 0.75 -7.77
CA ILE A 48 0.30 -0.67 -7.47
C ILE A 48 1.57 -1.32 -6.91
N VAL A 49 2.70 -1.18 -7.61
CA VAL A 49 3.98 -1.77 -7.19
C VAL A 49 4.41 -1.23 -5.82
N GLY A 50 4.31 0.09 -5.61
CA GLY A 50 4.66 0.70 -4.32
C GLY A 50 3.80 0.18 -3.17
N LEU A 51 2.48 0.08 -3.36
CA LEU A 51 1.57 -0.50 -2.37
C LEU A 51 1.85 -1.98 -2.09
N LEU A 52 2.18 -2.77 -3.13
CA LEU A 52 2.58 -4.17 -2.95
C LEU A 52 3.84 -4.30 -2.10
N LEU A 53 4.86 -3.47 -2.36
CA LEU A 53 6.10 -3.45 -1.60
C LEU A 53 5.86 -3.05 -0.14
N ILE A 54 5.01 -2.05 0.11
CA ILE A 54 4.62 -1.65 1.47
C ILE A 54 3.87 -2.80 2.17
N GLY A 55 2.94 -3.47 1.49
CA GLY A 55 2.22 -4.64 2.02
C GLY A 55 3.17 -5.78 2.40
N TYR A 56 4.11 -6.09 1.50
CA TYR A 56 5.13 -7.12 1.68
C TYR A 56 6.06 -6.82 2.85
N ALA A 57 6.59 -5.59 2.94
CA ALA A 57 7.48 -5.16 4.01
C ALA A 57 6.78 -5.18 5.39
N ASN A 58 5.50 -4.80 5.43
CA ASN A 58 4.71 -4.92 6.65
C ASN A 58 4.52 -6.39 7.08
N ALA A 59 4.36 -7.32 6.15
CA ALA A 59 4.25 -8.74 6.47
C ALA A 59 5.59 -9.35 6.93
N SER A 60 6.70 -8.90 6.36
CA SER A 60 8.03 -9.37 6.74
C SER A 60 8.38 -9.00 8.18
N GLY A 61 8.08 -7.77 8.59
CA GLY A 61 8.34 -7.29 9.95
C GLY A 61 7.45 -7.91 11.04
N ALA A 62 6.28 -8.46 10.69
CA ALA A 62 5.31 -8.94 11.69
C ALA A 62 5.81 -10.18 12.44
N ALA A 63 5.73 -10.15 13.77
CA ALA A 63 6.32 -11.19 14.62
C ALA A 63 5.40 -12.41 14.87
N VAL A 64 4.10 -12.20 15.05
CA VAL A 64 3.12 -13.26 15.41
C VAL A 64 1.81 -13.02 14.68
N ASN A 65 1.20 -14.05 14.09
CA ASN A 65 -0.05 -13.93 13.31
C ASN A 65 0.03 -12.79 12.27
N LYS A 66 1.02 -12.90 11.36
CA LYS A 66 1.40 -11.87 10.37
C LYS A 66 0.19 -11.24 9.69
N THR A 67 -0.71 -12.07 9.16
CA THR A 67 -1.95 -11.64 8.48
C THR A 67 -2.84 -10.75 9.36
N LYS A 68 -3.08 -11.12 10.62
CA LYS A 68 -3.95 -10.32 11.51
C LYS A 68 -3.28 -8.99 11.86
N GLN A 69 -1.99 -9.00 12.16
CA GLN A 69 -1.27 -7.77 12.52
C GLN A 69 -1.19 -6.78 11.36
N THR A 70 -0.90 -7.26 10.15
CA THR A 70 -0.86 -6.41 8.96
C THR A 70 -2.25 -5.93 8.57
N PHE A 71 -3.29 -6.75 8.75
CA PHE A 71 -4.67 -6.34 8.51
C PHE A 71 -5.08 -5.12 9.33
N TYR A 72 -4.83 -5.15 10.64
CA TYR A 72 -5.13 -4.00 11.52
C TYR A 72 -4.29 -2.76 11.17
N LEU A 73 -3.05 -2.97 10.73
CA LEU A 73 -2.20 -1.86 10.28
C LEU A 73 -2.75 -1.23 9.00
N HIS A 74 -3.11 -2.03 8.00
CA HIS A 74 -3.63 -1.54 6.72
C HIS A 74 -4.99 -0.89 6.84
N ILE A 75 -5.88 -1.43 7.67
CA ILE A 75 -7.19 -0.79 7.88
C ILE A 75 -7.02 0.58 8.54
N THR A 76 -6.15 0.68 9.56
CA THR A 76 -5.85 1.97 10.22
C THR A 76 -5.27 2.98 9.23
N LEU A 77 -4.31 2.54 8.42
CA LEU A 77 -3.64 3.36 7.41
C LEU A 77 -4.61 3.87 6.35
N VAL A 78 -5.47 2.98 5.82
CA VAL A 78 -6.46 3.32 4.80
C VAL A 78 -7.57 4.20 5.37
N THR A 79 -7.96 4.01 6.63
CA THR A 79 -8.89 4.92 7.29
C THR A 79 -8.30 6.33 7.41
N PHE A 80 -7.04 6.47 7.79
CA PHE A 80 -6.38 7.80 7.81
C PHE A 80 -6.29 8.43 6.42
N LEU A 81 -5.96 7.64 5.40
CA LEU A 81 -5.97 8.11 4.01
C LEU A 81 -7.37 8.57 3.58
N LEU A 82 -8.39 7.77 3.85
CA LEU A 82 -9.78 8.11 3.51
C LEU A 82 -10.23 9.40 4.21
N ILE A 83 -9.89 9.58 5.49
CA ILE A 83 -10.19 10.83 6.22
C ILE A 83 -9.49 12.00 5.53
N THR A 84 -8.20 11.87 5.22
CA THR A 84 -7.41 12.92 4.55
C THR A 84 -8.01 13.27 3.18
N ASP A 85 -8.45 12.26 2.44
CA ASP A 85 -9.06 12.38 1.11
C ASP A 85 -10.44 13.03 1.16
N LEU A 86 -11.21 12.78 2.22
CA LEU A 86 -12.51 13.43 2.43
C LEU A 86 -12.37 14.87 2.96
N THR A 87 -11.32 15.19 3.72
CA THR A 87 -11.11 16.54 4.25
C THR A 87 -10.43 17.49 3.27
N PHE A 88 -9.50 16.98 2.45
CA PHE A 88 -8.67 17.79 1.55
C PHE A 88 -8.86 17.44 0.07
N GLY A 89 -9.50 16.32 -0.25
CA GLY A 89 -9.73 15.91 -1.63
C GLY A 89 -10.92 16.63 -2.25
N SER A 90 -10.79 16.97 -3.53
CA SER A 90 -11.88 17.52 -4.34
C SER A 90 -12.65 16.44 -5.11
N THR A 91 -12.40 15.16 -4.81
CA THR A 91 -12.99 14.03 -5.55
C THR A 91 -14.31 13.59 -4.94
N ASN A 92 -15.23 13.14 -5.79
CA ASN A 92 -16.51 12.58 -5.38
C ASN A 92 -16.34 11.46 -4.34
N LEU A 93 -17.28 11.40 -3.40
CA LEU A 93 -17.24 10.46 -2.27
C LEU A 93 -17.10 9.00 -2.75
N LEU A 94 -17.88 8.59 -3.76
CA LEU A 94 -17.78 7.24 -4.33
C LEU A 94 -16.37 6.93 -4.88
N SER A 95 -15.77 7.87 -5.60
CA SER A 95 -14.43 7.72 -6.16
C SER A 95 -13.36 7.62 -5.06
N ALA A 96 -13.49 8.41 -3.99
CA ALA A 96 -12.63 8.33 -2.83
C ALA A 96 -12.73 6.95 -2.14
N PHE A 97 -13.95 6.42 -1.96
CA PHE A 97 -14.16 5.10 -1.39
C PHE A 97 -13.55 3.97 -2.23
N ILE A 98 -13.84 3.93 -3.54
CA ILE A 98 -13.30 2.90 -4.45
C ILE A 98 -11.76 2.92 -4.45
N ARG A 99 -11.17 4.12 -4.51
CA ARG A 99 -9.71 4.29 -4.50
C ARG A 99 -9.08 3.78 -3.20
N ASN A 100 -9.60 4.20 -2.05
CA ASN A 100 -9.06 3.79 -0.75
C ASN A 100 -9.27 2.29 -0.49
N PHE A 101 -10.41 1.74 -0.91
CA PHE A 101 -10.63 0.28 -0.88
C PHE A 101 -9.65 -0.46 -1.80
N GLY A 102 -9.38 0.08 -2.99
CA GLY A 102 -8.36 -0.44 -3.90
C GLY A 102 -6.96 -0.45 -3.26
N TYR A 103 -6.58 0.63 -2.59
CA TYR A 103 -5.30 0.68 -1.86
C TYR A 103 -5.21 -0.40 -0.78
N TRP A 104 -6.27 -0.57 -0.01
CA TRP A 104 -6.35 -1.64 0.98
C TRP A 104 -6.20 -3.03 0.35
N ALA A 105 -6.89 -3.30 -0.76
CA ALA A 105 -6.81 -4.59 -1.45
C ALA A 105 -5.40 -4.89 -1.96
N VAL A 106 -4.72 -3.91 -2.56
CA VAL A 106 -3.33 -4.07 -3.03
C VAL A 106 -2.37 -4.28 -1.85
N LEU A 107 -2.54 -3.56 -0.75
CA LEU A 107 -1.75 -3.76 0.48
C LEU A 107 -1.91 -5.19 1.02
N GLN A 108 -3.13 -5.73 1.05
CA GLN A 108 -3.37 -7.12 1.46
C GLN A 108 -2.77 -8.14 0.49
N PHE A 109 -2.79 -7.84 -0.81
CA PHE A 109 -2.15 -8.71 -1.80
C PHE A 109 -0.63 -8.78 -1.60
N GLY A 110 0.02 -7.68 -1.22
CA GLY A 110 1.44 -7.68 -0.84
C GLY A 110 1.74 -8.61 0.35
N VAL A 111 0.85 -8.65 1.34
CA VAL A 111 0.94 -9.60 2.47
C VAL A 111 0.80 -11.04 2.00
N TYR A 112 -0.16 -11.30 1.11
CA TYR A 112 -0.39 -12.63 0.55
C TYR A 112 0.85 -13.17 -0.18
N ILE A 113 1.47 -12.34 -1.04
CA ILE A 113 2.71 -12.71 -1.75
C ILE A 113 3.81 -13.10 -0.75
N PHE A 114 4.02 -12.30 0.30
CA PHE A 114 5.01 -12.61 1.34
C PHE A 114 4.74 -13.97 1.99
N MET A 115 3.49 -14.22 2.37
CA MET A 115 3.09 -15.47 3.04
C MET A 115 3.34 -16.69 2.16
N GLN A 116 3.01 -16.62 0.87
CA GLN A 116 3.23 -17.72 -0.07
C GLN A 116 4.72 -18.02 -0.25
N ILE A 117 5.54 -17.00 -0.51
CA ILE A 117 6.99 -17.15 -0.69
C ILE A 117 7.63 -17.73 0.56
N ASN A 118 7.25 -17.25 1.74
CA ASN A 118 7.84 -17.73 2.98
C ASN A 118 7.43 -19.17 3.32
N THR A 119 6.21 -19.57 2.94
CA THR A 119 5.71 -20.94 3.12
C THR A 119 6.50 -21.92 2.24
N GLN A 120 6.66 -21.59 0.95
CA GLN A 120 7.45 -22.38 0.00
C GLN A 120 8.92 -22.51 0.45
N ARG A 121 9.54 -21.41 0.90
CA ARG A 121 10.92 -21.43 1.40
C ARG A 121 11.09 -22.37 2.60
N THR A 122 10.11 -22.40 3.51
CA THR A 122 10.17 -23.27 4.69
C THR A 122 10.08 -24.74 4.28
N GLN A 123 9.22 -25.07 3.31
CA GLN A 123 9.07 -26.44 2.79
C GLN A 123 10.32 -26.97 2.06
N LEU A 124 11.07 -26.09 1.38
CA LEU A 124 12.32 -26.46 0.71
C LEU A 124 13.46 -26.78 1.68
N ILE A 125 13.45 -26.20 2.88
CA ILE A 125 14.50 -26.42 3.89
C ILE A 125 14.21 -27.66 4.74
N SER A 126 12.94 -28.10 4.80
CA SER A 126 12.51 -29.27 5.57
C SER A 126 12.62 -30.61 4.82
N ASN A 127 12.96 -30.58 3.53
CA ASN A 127 13.19 -31.76 2.68
C ASN A 127 14.68 -31.93 2.42
#